data_AF-A0A525JSS0-F1
#
_entry.id   AF-A0A525JSS0-F1
#
_cell.length_a   1.000
_cell.length_b   1.000
_cell.length_c   1.000
_cell.angle_alpha   90.00
_cell.angle_beta   90.00
_cell.angle_gamma   90.00
#
_symmetry.space_group_name_H-M   'P 1'
#
loop_
_entity.id
_entity.type
_entity.pdbx_description
1 polymer ?
#
loop_
_entity_poly.entity_id
_entity_poly.type
_entity_poly.pdbx_seq_one_letter_code
_entity_poly.pdbx_strand_id
1 'polypeptide(L)'
;MQVSESYNHQTVVLDGETFSDCAFAACRLVYSGGEPPQFESCRFDDCEWKFEEAAAHSLAFLKLMWTVGAKPAVQSIIKEITVVGR
;
A
#
# COMPACT_ATOMS: atom_id res chain seq x y z
N MET A 1 8.29 26.51 13.72
CA MET A 1 8.55 25.18 14.33
C MET A 1 7.84 24.19 13.44
N GLN A 2 8.58 23.42 12.64
CA GLN A 2 8.00 22.47 11.70
C GLN A 2 7.94 21.13 12.43
N VAL A 3 6.75 20.67 12.79
CA VAL A 3 6.58 19.39 13.48
C VAL A 3 6.59 18.33 12.38
N SER A 4 7.72 17.67 12.18
CA SER A 4 7.75 16.41 11.44
C SER A 4 6.89 15.41 12.20
N GLU A 5 5.76 15.00 11.64
CA GLU A 5 4.91 14.00 12.28
C GLU A 5 5.59 12.63 12.19
N SER A 6 5.84 12.03 13.36
CA SER A 6 6.42 10.69 13.47
C SER A 6 5.37 9.71 13.97
N TYR A 7 5.05 8.72 13.14
CA TYR A 7 4.16 7.62 13.48
C TYR A 7 5.02 6.44 13.94
N ASN A 8 4.78 5.94 15.16
CA ASN A 8 5.58 4.87 15.75
C ASN A 8 4.70 3.76 16.32
N HIS A 9 4.96 2.49 15.96
CA HIS A 9 4.30 1.30 16.53
C HIS A 9 2.75 1.34 16.51
N GLN A 10 2.17 1.99 15.50
CA GLN A 10 0.72 2.16 15.42
C GLN A 10 0.15 1.72 14.08
N THR A 11 -1.17 1.53 14.08
CA THR A 11 -1.93 1.24 12.85
C THR A 11 -2.37 2.56 12.23
N VAL A 12 -2.02 2.77 10.97
CA VAL A 12 -2.35 3.98 10.20
C VAL A 12 -3.26 3.58 9.05
N VAL A 13 -4.46 4.16 9.00
CA VAL A 13 -5.39 4.01 7.86
C VAL A 13 -4.94 4.96 6.76
N LEU A 14 -4.85 4.47 5.53
CA LEU A 14 -4.27 5.21 4.41
C LEU A 14 -5.33 5.82 3.47
N ASP A 15 -6.52 5.24 3.41
CA ASP A 15 -7.53 5.59 2.40
C ASP A 15 -7.90 7.09 2.45
N GLY A 16 -7.62 7.81 1.35
CA GLY A 16 -7.94 9.23 1.19
C GLY A 16 -7.01 10.21 1.93
N GLU A 17 -6.00 9.71 2.64
CA GLU A 17 -5.10 10.55 3.43
C GLU A 17 -3.93 11.08 2.60
N THR A 18 -3.43 12.26 3.00
CA THR A 18 -2.24 12.89 2.41
C THR A 18 -1.21 13.12 3.51
N PHE A 19 -0.04 12.52 3.35
CA PHE A 19 1.06 12.63 4.30
C PHE A 19 2.22 13.38 3.67
N SER A 20 2.68 14.44 4.33
CA SER A 20 3.82 15.26 3.90
C SER A 20 4.87 15.37 5.01
N ASP A 21 6.14 15.18 4.66
CA ASP A 21 7.29 15.26 5.60
C ASP A 21 7.13 14.38 6.86
N CYS A 22 6.49 13.21 6.71
CA CYS A 22 6.21 12.27 7.80
C CYS A 22 7.24 11.12 7.88
N ALA A 23 7.45 10.60 9.09
CA ALA A 23 8.25 9.40 9.31
C ALA A 23 7.40 8.30 9.95
N PHE A 24 7.33 7.13 9.32
CA PHE A 24 6.65 5.94 9.84
C PHE A 24 7.70 4.92 10.28
N ALA A 25 7.64 4.47 11.53
CA ALA A 25 8.54 3.46 12.08
C ALA A 25 7.76 2.35 12.79
N ALA A 26 8.01 1.09 12.40
CA ALA A 26 7.33 -0.09 12.94
C ALA A 26 5.79 0.00 12.89
N CYS A 27 5.24 0.68 11.89
CA CYS A 27 3.80 0.90 11.75
C CYS A 27 3.12 -0.16 10.90
N ARG A 28 1.84 -0.40 11.17
CA ARG A 28 0.95 -1.17 10.30
C ARG A 28 0.16 -0.21 9.43
N LEU A 29 0.45 -0.16 8.14
CA LEU A 29 -0.20 0.72 7.18
C LEU A 29 -1.33 -0.03 6.50
N VAL A 30 -2.57 0.44 6.65
CA VAL A 30 -3.78 -0.26 6.19
C VAL A 30 -4.42 0.50 5.04
N TYR A 31 -4.53 -0.17 3.88
CA TYR A 31 -5.30 0.29 2.73
C TYR A 31 -6.50 -0.63 2.52
N SER A 32 -7.71 -0.08 2.60
CA SER A 32 -8.98 -0.82 2.53
C SER A 32 -9.59 -0.82 1.12
N GLY A 33 -9.04 -0.06 0.17
CA GLY A 33 -9.51 -0.01 -1.21
C GLY A 33 -10.39 1.18 -1.54
N GLY A 34 -10.33 2.23 -0.72
CA GLY A 34 -10.85 3.56 -1.01
C GLY A 34 -9.88 4.38 -1.88
N GLU A 35 -9.95 5.70 -1.74
CA GLU A 35 -9.08 6.62 -2.49
C GLU A 35 -7.60 6.35 -2.16
N PRO A 36 -6.70 6.24 -3.15
CA PRO A 36 -5.28 6.00 -2.89
C PRO A 36 -4.63 7.10 -2.03
N PRO A 37 -3.78 6.76 -1.04
CA PRO A 37 -3.04 7.74 -0.27
C PRO A 37 -2.05 8.52 -1.12
N GLN A 38 -1.76 9.75 -0.70
CA GLN A 38 -0.67 10.54 -1.25
C GLN A 38 0.47 10.65 -0.23
N PHE A 39 1.69 10.37 -0.67
CA PHE A 39 2.89 10.46 0.17
C PHE A 39 3.90 11.41 -0.47
N GLU A 40 4.25 12.47 0.26
CA GLU A 40 5.23 13.46 -0.15
C GLU A 40 6.36 13.53 0.88
N SER A 41 7.60 13.35 0.45
CA SER A 41 8.79 13.41 1.32
C SER A 41 8.72 12.53 2.58
N CYS A 42 7.96 11.43 2.53
CA CYS A 42 7.77 10.52 3.66
C CYS A 42 8.88 9.47 3.73
N ARG A 43 9.18 9.02 4.96
CA ARG A 43 10.13 7.93 5.20
C ARG A 43 9.43 6.76 5.90
N PHE A 44 9.67 5.55 5.42
CA PHE A 44 9.11 4.32 5.99
C PHE A 44 10.24 3.44 6.49
N ASP A 45 10.15 3.03 7.75
CA ASP A 45 11.12 2.16 8.43
C ASP A 45 10.37 1.01 9.10
N ASP A 46 10.72 -0.23 8.74
CA ASP A 46 10.12 -1.46 9.30
C ASP A 46 8.57 -1.49 9.31
N CYS A 47 7.93 -0.91 8.30
CA CYS A 47 6.47 -0.83 8.25
C CYS A 47 5.85 -2.06 7.57
N GLU A 48 4.78 -2.59 8.16
CA GLU A 48 3.97 -3.66 7.61
C GLU A 48 2.84 -3.09 6.75
N TRP A 49 2.76 -3.50 5.48
CA TRP A 49 1.69 -3.09 4.57
C TRP A 49 0.55 -4.10 4.60
N LYS A 50 -0.66 -3.62 4.84
CA LYS A 50 -1.87 -4.41 4.95
C LYS A 50 -2.94 -3.92 4.00
N PHE A 51 -3.57 -4.89 3.35
CA PHE A 51 -4.73 -4.68 2.50
C PHE A 51 -5.94 -5.26 3.22
N GLU A 52 -6.96 -4.44 3.42
CA GLU A 52 -8.22 -4.82 4.06
C GLU A 52 -9.39 -4.57 3.09
N GLU A 53 -10.59 -5.03 3.47
CA GLU A 53 -11.84 -4.83 2.73
C GLU A 53 -11.74 -5.04 1.19
N ALA A 54 -12.11 -4.03 0.40
CA ALA A 54 -12.14 -4.11 -1.06
C ALA A 54 -10.76 -4.38 -1.67
N ALA A 55 -9.70 -3.83 -1.05
CA ALA A 55 -8.34 -4.11 -1.48
C ALA A 55 -7.95 -5.57 -1.20
N ALA A 56 -8.31 -6.11 -0.03
CA ALA A 56 -8.11 -7.53 0.29
C ALA A 56 -8.87 -8.44 -0.68
N HIS A 57 -10.09 -8.10 -1.07
CA HIS A 57 -10.87 -8.85 -2.05
C HIS A 57 -10.19 -8.89 -3.42
N SER A 58 -9.58 -7.78 -3.85
CA SER A 58 -8.81 -7.72 -5.09
C SER A 58 -7.61 -8.68 -5.06
N LEU A 59 -6.86 -8.72 -3.95
CA LEU A 59 -5.75 -9.69 -3.79
C LEU A 59 -6.24 -11.14 -3.76
N ALA A 60 -7.37 -11.40 -3.10
CA ALA A 60 -7.99 -12.73 -3.09
C ALA A 60 -8.37 -13.18 -4.51
N PHE A 61 -8.88 -12.26 -5.34
CA PHE A 61 -9.18 -12.54 -6.74
C PHE A 61 -7.92 -12.82 -7.57
N LEU A 62 -6.86 -12.02 -7.42
CA LEU A 62 -5.58 -12.29 -8.10
C LEU A 62 -4.98 -13.65 -7.68
N LYS A 63 -5.11 -14.01 -6.40
CA LYS A 63 -4.72 -15.33 -5.89
C LYS A 63 -5.54 -16.45 -6.54
N LEU A 64 -6.86 -16.27 -6.66
CA LEU A 64 -7.72 -17.23 -7.36
C LEU A 64 -7.28 -17.39 -8.82
N MET A 65 -7.10 -16.28 -9.56
CA MET A 65 -6.63 -16.28 -10.95
C MET A 65 -5.34 -17.09 -11.11
N TRP A 66 -4.38 -16.91 -10.21
CA TRP A 66 -3.15 -17.67 -10.20
C TRP A 66 -3.41 -19.18 -10.08
N THR A 67 -4.27 -19.58 -9.13
CA THR A 67 -4.56 -21.00 -8.87
C THR A 67 -5.35 -21.69 -9.98
N VAL A 68 -6.19 -20.96 -10.73
CA VAL A 68 -6.99 -21.52 -11.83
C VAL A 68 -6.26 -21.52 -13.18
N GLY A 69 -4.95 -21.24 -13.20
CA GLY A 69 -4.11 -21.31 -14.40
C GLY A 69 -3.97 -19.99 -15.18
N ALA A 70 -4.58 -18.89 -14.73
CA ALA A 70 -4.44 -17.56 -15.34
C ALA A 70 -3.15 -16.83 -14.89
N LYS A 71 -2.10 -17.58 -14.56
CA LYS A 71 -0.79 -17.06 -14.11
C LYS A 71 -0.20 -15.99 -15.05
N PRO A 72 -0.20 -16.16 -16.39
CA PRO A 72 0.33 -15.13 -17.29
C PRO A 72 -0.39 -13.78 -17.16
N ALA A 73 -1.70 -13.79 -16.91
CA ALA A 73 -2.47 -12.55 -16.73
C ALA A 73 -2.08 -11.84 -15.43
N VAL A 74 -1.96 -12.58 -14.32
CA VAL A 74 -1.50 -12.01 -13.03
C VAL A 74 -0.09 -11.42 -13.17
N GLN A 75 0.81 -12.09 -13.89
CA GLN A 75 2.16 -11.58 -14.12
C GLN A 75 2.16 -10.30 -14.96
N SER A 76 1.30 -10.20 -15.97
CA SER A 76 1.15 -8.97 -16.76
C SER A 76 0.66 -7.79 -15.92
N ILE A 77 -0.31 -8.02 -15.03
CA ILE A 77 -0.81 -6.99 -14.09
C ILE A 77 0.32 -6.50 -13.17
N ILE A 78 1.09 -7.43 -12.58
CA ILE A 78 2.24 -7.07 -11.74
C ILE A 78 3.31 -6.31 -12.54
N LYS A 79 3.52 -6.71 -13.81
CA LYS A 79 4.45 -6.02 -14.70
C LYS A 79 3.99 -4.58 -14.96
N GLU A 80 2.71 -4.34 -15.16
CA GLU A 80 2.16 -3.00 -15.39
C GLU A 80 2.49 -2.04 -14.23
N ILE A 81 2.30 -2.48 -12.98
CA ILE A 81 2.57 -1.66 -11.79
C ILE A 81 4.06 -1.54 -11.42
N THR A 82 4.93 -2.39 -11.99
CA THR A 82 6.39 -2.34 -11.75
C THR A 82 7.17 -1.68 -12.88
N VAL A 83 6.55 -1.51 -14.07
CA VAL A 83 7.15 -0.82 -15.23
C VAL A 83 7.01 0.70 -15.14
N VAL A 84 6.74 1.25 -13.95
CA VAL A 84 6.91 2.69 -13.71
C VAL A 84 8.40 3.03 -13.83
N GLY A 85 8.78 3.41 -15.05
CA GLY A 85 10.15 3.58 -15.48
C GLY A 85 10.23 4.48 -16.71
N ARG A 86 9.93 5.77 -16.52
CA ARG A 86 10.89 6.87 -16.65
C ARG A 86 10.28 8.18 -16.20
#